data_AF-A0A3B9WNV1-F1
#
_entry.id   AF-A0A3B9WNV1-F1
#
_cell.length_a   1.000
_cell.length_b   1.000
_cell.length_c   1.000
_cell.angle_alpha   90.00
_cell.angle_beta   90.00
_cell.angle_gamma   90.00
#
_symmetry.space_group_name_H-M   'P 1'
#
loop_
_entity.id
_entity.type
_entity.pdbx_description
1 polymer ?
#
loop_
_entity_poly.entity_id
_entity_poly.type
_entity_poly.pdbx_seq_one_letter_code
_entity_poly.pdbx_strand_id
1 'polypeptide(L)'
;MNGILGRLFRGETTFNFVGRRWWGFGVSIAFVVVTFISLFAQGLNLGIDFKGGVAWEVPATTITVEDVRAILDGNEIPTADAK
;
A
#
# COMPACT_ATOMS: atom_id res chain seq x y z
N MET A 1 27.46 -29.44 17.54
CA MET A 1 26.42 -28.50 17.03
C MET A 1 25.07 -29.18 17.12
N ASN A 2 24.42 -29.16 18.29
CA ASN A 2 23.21 -29.95 18.60
C ASN A 2 21.96 -29.05 18.72
N GLY A 3 21.70 -28.23 17.70
CA GLY A 3 20.54 -27.33 17.66
C GLY A 3 19.45 -27.81 16.71
N ILE A 4 18.23 -27.26 16.85
CA ILE A 4 17.05 -27.53 15.99
C ILE A 4 17.41 -27.34 14.51
N LEU A 5 18.22 -26.34 14.17
CA LEU A 5 18.71 -26.09 12.81
C LEU A 5 19.56 -27.24 12.24
N GLY A 6 20.39 -27.89 13.07
CA GLY A 6 21.18 -29.04 12.65
C GLY A 6 20.31 -30.28 12.38
N ARG A 7 19.24 -30.46 13.15
CA ARG A 7 18.25 -31.55 12.95
C ARG A 7 17.40 -31.33 11.71
N LEU A 8 17.10 -30.07 11.36
CA LEU A 8 16.42 -29.72 10.12
C LEU A 8 17.28 -30.03 8.89
N PHE A 9 18.56 -29.68 8.92
CA PHE A 9 19.48 -29.92 7.79
C PHE A 9 19.73 -31.41 7.52
N ARG A 10 19.73 -32.25 8.56
CA ARG A 10 19.90 -33.71 8.44
C ARG A 10 18.61 -34.48 8.14
N GLY A 11 17.47 -33.79 7.99
CA GLY A 11 16.18 -34.43 7.73
C GLY A 11 15.58 -35.19 8.92
N GLU A 12 16.09 -34.98 10.14
CA GLU A 12 15.63 -35.62 11.38
C GLU A 12 14.32 -34.99 11.91
N THR A 13 13.74 -34.03 11.20
CA THR A 13 12.52 -33.32 11.59
C THR A 13 11.50 -33.37 10.46
N THR A 14 10.32 -33.92 10.74
CA THR A 14 9.20 -33.98 9.79
C THR A 14 8.13 -32.96 10.21
N PHE A 15 7.91 -31.94 9.39
CA PHE A 15 6.84 -30.96 9.59
C PHE A 15 5.63 -31.30 8.73
N ASN A 16 4.44 -31.36 9.34
CA ASN A 16 3.19 -31.60 8.61
C ASN A 16 2.60 -30.28 8.08
N PHE A 17 3.18 -29.77 7.00
CA PHE A 17 2.70 -28.54 6.35
C PHE A 17 1.30 -28.71 5.77
N VAL A 18 1.04 -29.83 5.09
CA VAL A 18 -0.25 -30.09 4.41
C VAL A 18 -1.38 -30.24 5.42
N GLY A 19 -1.16 -30.95 6.53
CA GLY A 19 -2.15 -31.12 7.58
C GLY A 19 -2.50 -29.83 8.33
N ARG A 20 -1.58 -28.86 8.35
CA ARG A 20 -1.77 -27.55 9.00
C ARG A 20 -2.12 -26.42 8.01
N ARG A 21 -2.27 -26.72 6.71
CA ARG A 21 -2.51 -25.72 5.64
C ARG A 21 -3.67 -24.77 5.90
N TRP A 22 -4.71 -25.26 6.59
CA TRP A 22 -5.91 -24.47 6.91
C TRP A 22 -5.63 -23.26 7.80
N TRP A 23 -4.61 -23.33 8.66
CA TRP A 23 -4.18 -22.15 9.44
C TRP A 23 -3.59 -21.08 8.55
N GLY A 24 -2.74 -21.48 7.58
CA GLY A 24 -2.20 -20.56 6.58
C GLY A 24 -3.32 -19.93 5.75
N PHE A 25 -4.23 -20.73 5.21
CA PHE A 25 -5.37 -20.22 4.44
C PHE A 25 -6.28 -19.30 5.25
N GLY A 26 -6.57 -19.65 6.51
CA GLY A 26 -7.39 -18.82 7.38
C GLY A 26 -6.77 -17.44 7.61
N VAL A 27 -5.46 -17.39 7.92
CA VAL A 27 -4.73 -16.14 8.09
C VAL A 27 -4.71 -15.33 6.80
N SER A 28 -4.38 -15.95 5.66
CA SER A 28 -4.36 -15.26 4.36
C SER A 28 -5.72 -14.69 3.98
N ILE A 29 -6.81 -15.45 4.14
CA ILE A 29 -8.17 -14.99 3.86
C ILE A 29 -8.54 -13.83 4.79
N ALA A 30 -8.19 -13.90 6.08
CA ALA A 30 -8.45 -12.82 7.01
C ALA A 30 -7.78 -11.50 6.55
N PHE A 31 -6.52 -11.55 6.12
CA PHE A 31 -5.85 -10.37 5.57
C PHE A 31 -6.53 -9.84 4.31
N VAL A 32 -6.90 -10.71 3.38
CA VAL A 32 -7.63 -10.31 2.15
C VAL A 32 -8.94 -9.59 2.51
N VAL A 33 -9.72 -10.14 3.46
CA VAL A 33 -10.97 -9.54 3.92
C VAL A 33 -10.71 -8.17 4.55
N VAL A 34 -9.72 -8.05 5.43
CA VAL A 34 -9.34 -6.76 6.03
C VAL A 34 -8.95 -5.73 4.98
N THR A 35 -8.20 -6.13 3.94
CA THR A 35 -7.85 -5.25 2.82
C THR A 35 -9.10 -4.76 2.09
N PHE A 36 -10.03 -5.65 1.73
CA PHE A 36 -11.27 -5.24 1.09
C PHE A 36 -12.08 -4.28 1.96
N ILE A 37 -12.26 -4.60 3.24
CA ILE A 37 -12.95 -3.72 4.19
C ILE A 37 -12.28 -2.34 4.23
N SER A 38 -10.94 -2.28 4.31
CA SER A 38 -10.20 -1.02 4.31
C SER A 38 -10.45 -0.21 3.05
N LEU A 39 -10.40 -0.85 1.87
CA LEU A 39 -10.60 -0.18 0.58
C LEU A 39 -12.01 0.43 0.47
N PHE A 40 -13.04 -0.28 0.93
CA PHE A 40 -14.43 0.21 0.86
C PHE A 40 -14.78 1.20 1.97
N ALA A 41 -14.22 1.05 3.18
CA ALA A 41 -14.52 1.92 4.31
C ALA A 41 -13.81 3.28 4.21
N GLN A 42 -12.55 3.31 3.74
CA GLN A 42 -11.78 4.55 3.58
C GLN A 42 -11.98 5.21 2.22
N GLY A 43 -12.47 4.44 1.24
CA GLY A 43 -12.57 4.87 -0.15
C GLY A 43 -11.22 4.83 -0.88
N LEU A 44 -11.28 5.00 -2.20
CA LEU A 44 -10.10 5.01 -3.06
C LEU A 44 -9.66 6.45 -3.37
N ASN A 45 -8.34 6.68 -3.31
CA ASN A 45 -7.72 7.92 -3.78
C ASN A 45 -7.63 7.93 -5.31
N LEU A 46 -8.79 7.96 -5.98
CA LEU A 46 -8.88 7.90 -7.44
C LEU A 46 -8.21 9.11 -8.10
N GLY A 47 -7.40 8.86 -9.13
CA GLY A 47 -6.69 9.87 -9.90
C GLY A 47 -7.57 10.62 -10.92
N ILE A 48 -6.93 11.52 -11.68
CA ILE A 48 -7.56 12.37 -12.69
C ILE A 48 -8.29 11.56 -13.78
N ASP A 49 -7.77 10.38 -14.15
CA ASP A 49 -8.38 9.51 -15.17
C ASP A 49 -9.77 8.99 -14.77
N PHE A 50 -10.09 8.98 -13.48
CA PHE A 50 -11.34 8.41 -12.96
C PHE A 50 -12.31 9.46 -12.40
N LYS A 51 -11.80 10.53 -11.78
CA LYS A 51 -12.62 11.59 -11.17
C LYS A 51 -12.63 12.90 -11.96
N GLY A 52 -11.80 13.01 -13.00
CA GLY A 52 -11.47 14.29 -13.61
C GLY A 52 -10.62 15.14 -12.66
N GLY A 53 -10.33 16.38 -13.07
CA GLY A 53 -9.52 17.32 -12.30
C GLY A 53 -8.40 17.91 -13.15
N VAL A 54 -7.39 18.45 -12.48
CA VAL A 54 -6.20 19.04 -13.10
C VAL A 54 -4.95 18.48 -12.43
N ALA A 55 -3.88 18.30 -13.18
CA ALA A 55 -2.58 17.88 -12.67
C ALA A 55 -1.53 18.82 -13.23
N TRP A 56 -0.66 19.33 -12.37
CA TRP A 56 0.38 20.29 -12.73
C TRP A 56 1.75 19.69 -12.46
N GLU A 57 2.55 19.56 -13.51
CA GLU A 57 3.96 19.18 -13.38
C GLU A 57 4.80 20.45 -13.31
N VAL A 58 5.51 20.63 -12.20
CA VAL A 58 6.37 21.80 -11.98
C VAL A 58 7.80 21.33 -11.77
N PRO A 59 8.78 21.83 -12.55
CA PRO A 59 10.18 21.53 -12.29
C PRO A 59 10.62 22.16 -10.97
N ALA A 60 10.93 21.31 -9.99
CA ALA A 60 11.30 21.74 -8.64
C ALA A 60 12.78 21.43 -8.36
N THR A 61 13.59 22.49 -8.18
CA THR A 61 14.97 22.37 -7.67
C THR A 61 15.05 22.78 -6.20
N THR A 62 14.32 23.84 -5.83
CA THR A 62 14.34 24.44 -4.48
C THR A 62 12.97 24.83 -3.95
N ILE A 63 11.91 24.68 -4.76
CA ILE A 63 10.55 25.09 -4.41
C ILE A 63 9.76 23.91 -3.84
N THR A 64 8.92 24.16 -2.84
CA THR A 64 8.08 23.13 -2.22
C THR A 64 6.70 23.07 -2.86
N VAL A 65 5.97 21.97 -2.63
CA VAL A 65 4.57 21.84 -3.06
C VAL A 65 3.69 22.94 -2.47
N GLU A 66 3.98 23.37 -1.24
CA GLU A 66 3.22 24.43 -0.56
C GLU A 66 3.42 25.79 -1.23
N ASP A 67 4.66 26.10 -1.63
CA ASP A 67 4.97 27.34 -2.36
C ASP A 67 4.26 27.37 -3.72
N VAL A 68 4.25 26.23 -4.44
CA VAL A 68 3.56 26.11 -5.73
C VAL A 68 2.05 26.31 -5.56
N ARG A 69 1.44 25.69 -4.54
CA ARG A 69 0.01 25.88 -4.24
C ARG A 69 -0.31 27.34 -3.95
N ALA A 70 0.49 28.01 -3.11
CA ALA A 70 0.30 29.42 -2.79
C ALA A 70 0.39 30.33 -4.03
N ILE A 71 1.33 30.05 -4.95
CA ILE A 71 1.45 30.79 -6.22
C ILE A 71 0.21 30.57 -7.10
N LEU A 72 -0.25 29.32 -7.26
CA LEU A 72 -1.41 29.01 -8.10
C LEU A 72 -2.70 29.64 -7.54
N ASP A 73 -2.92 29.54 -6.23
CA ASP A 73 -4.07 30.15 -5.55
C ASP A 73 -4.05 31.68 -5.67
N GLY A 74 -2.86 32.29 -5.56
CA GLY A 74 -2.68 33.74 -5.74
C GLY A 74 -2.95 34.25 -7.16
N ASN A 75 -3.00 33.36 -8.16
CA ASN A 75 -3.34 33.67 -9.55
C ASN A 75 -4.75 33.19 -9.93
N GLU A 76 -5.60 32.88 -8.93
CA GLU A 76 -6.98 32.42 -9.13
C GLU A 76 -7.07 31.12 -9.95
N ILE A 77 -6.00 30.32 -9.97
CA ILE A 77 -6.00 29.00 -10.62
C ILE A 77 -6.55 28.00 -9.60
N PRO A 78 -7.67 27.30 -9.90
CA PRO A 78 -8.26 26.35 -8.96
C PRO A 78 -7.30 25.18 -8.68
N THR A 79 -6.81 25.09 -7.43
CA THR A 79 -5.96 23.98 -6.97
C THR A 79 -6.68 22.97 -6.09
N ALA A 80 -7.93 23.24 -5.68
CA ALA A 80 -8.69 22.38 -4.76
C ALA A 80 -8.89 20.95 -5.30
N ASP A 81 -8.95 20.82 -6.62
CA ASP A 81 -9.07 19.53 -7.33
C ASP A 81 -7.72 19.08 -7.95
N ALA A 82 -6.64 19.82 -7.71
CA ALA A 82 -5.33 19.53 -8.25
C ALA A 82 -4.63 18.44 -7.42
N LYS A 83 -4.21 17.37 -8.10
CA LYS A 83 -3.40 16.30 -7.51
C LYS A 83 -1.99 16.28 -8.05
#